data_AF-A0A371JTP6-F1
#
_entry.id   AF-A0A371JTP6-F1
#
_cell.length_a   1.000
_cell.length_b   1.000
_cell.length_c   1.000
_cell.angle_alpha   90.00
_cell.angle_beta   90.00
_cell.angle_gamma   90.00
#
_symmetry.space_group_name_H-M   'P 1'
#
loop_
_entity.id
_entity.type
_entity.pdbx_description
1 polymer ?
#
loop_
_entity_poly.entity_id
_entity_poly.type
_entity_poly.pdbx_seq_one_letter_code
_entity_poly.pdbx_strand_id
1 'polypeptide(L)'
;MKNKNIISLPSILFLCLGIVVFSSCERDFSDEVQFATFPANGDVFIDAFSAGLDYFPFVDAGADPEAFSVETNDVFDGDAAMRFDVPAFGNGFVGAAFNTTVTRDLSGFDALTFYAKGSQAATIDAIGFGISAETNNKFQVTANNLAVSTRWEKYVIPIPDASKLISETGMFWLAEGASFEGDEGGYVLWFDEVRFEKLGTIAQPSPAIFAGEDLSQLAFTGSSLTVTGLSQTYNLDNGVNQTVAAAPSYFDFSSSDSGVAVVNELGEVSILGEGTTNITAILAGVLANGSLEVTSSGTLQAAPAPTRPAANVKSIFSDAYTSDTSSNFSPGFGGSTTETTVTSTTDGDVLVYANNNFTGIIFDNTVDASGLTFLHIDVYIQEAGTEVGIQIRDAGANQTIETDVNTGLPIGDDRDVRFDMTGLAVGQWTSFEIALDGDIATQKNNLAALILTGGPNFIFDNIYFYTE
;
A
#
# COMPACT_ATOMS: atom_id res chain seq x y z
N MET A 1 -7.50 -78.80 -53.55
CA MET A 1 -8.10 -78.78 -52.19
C MET A 1 -7.14 -78.01 -51.28
N LYS A 2 -7.65 -76.97 -50.59
CA LYS A 2 -6.87 -76.06 -49.73
C LYS A 2 -6.40 -76.80 -48.46
N ASN A 3 -5.09 -76.93 -48.25
CA ASN A 3 -4.53 -77.38 -46.98
C ASN A 3 -4.57 -76.22 -45.98
N LYS A 4 -5.45 -76.31 -44.99
CA LYS A 4 -5.42 -75.48 -43.79
C LYS A 4 -4.39 -76.07 -42.84
N ASN A 5 -3.28 -75.37 -42.62
CA ASN A 5 -2.35 -75.70 -41.55
C ASN A 5 -2.98 -75.31 -40.21
N ILE A 6 -3.20 -76.32 -39.38
CA ILE A 6 -3.68 -76.20 -38.00
C ILE A 6 -2.48 -75.74 -37.17
N ILE A 7 -2.49 -74.49 -36.73
CA ILE A 7 -1.52 -73.98 -35.76
C ILE A 7 -1.81 -74.67 -34.42
N SER A 8 -0.79 -75.31 -33.86
CA SER A 8 -0.87 -76.10 -32.64
C SER A 8 -1.18 -75.24 -31.42
N LEU A 9 -2.23 -75.63 -30.69
CA LEU A 9 -2.73 -75.03 -29.45
C LEU A 9 -1.67 -74.71 -28.36
N PRO A 10 -0.53 -75.44 -28.21
CA PRO A 10 0.47 -75.11 -27.19
C PRO A 10 1.21 -73.79 -27.45
N SER A 11 1.32 -73.37 -28.73
CA SER A 11 2.08 -72.17 -29.11
C SER A 11 1.30 -70.88 -28.88
N ILE A 12 -0.03 -70.95 -28.87
CA ILE A 12 -0.91 -69.80 -28.53
C ILE A 12 -0.92 -69.58 -27.01
N LEU A 13 -0.84 -70.65 -26.21
CA LEU A 13 -0.86 -70.56 -24.74
C LEU A 13 0.40 -69.89 -24.18
N PHE A 14 1.58 -70.16 -24.75
CA PHE A 14 2.82 -69.51 -24.34
C PHE A 14 2.92 -68.04 -24.77
N LEU A 15 2.30 -67.67 -25.91
CA LEU A 15 2.25 -66.27 -26.35
C LEU A 15 1.23 -65.46 -25.51
N CYS A 16 0.10 -66.06 -25.14
CA CYS A 16 -0.87 -65.43 -24.24
C CYS A 16 -0.34 -65.29 -22.80
N LEU A 17 0.43 -66.25 -22.29
CA LEU A 17 1.03 -66.15 -20.94
C LEU A 17 2.15 -65.10 -20.89
N GLY A 18 2.88 -64.89 -21.99
CA GLY A 18 3.88 -63.82 -22.10
C GLY A 18 3.27 -62.41 -22.11
N ILE A 19 2.10 -62.23 -22.73
CA ILE A 19 1.41 -60.92 -22.80
C ILE A 19 0.80 -60.52 -21.45
N VAL A 20 0.39 -61.48 -20.60
CA VAL A 20 -0.13 -61.19 -19.26
C VAL A 20 0.96 -60.70 -18.29
N VAL A 21 2.23 -61.06 -18.51
CA VAL A 21 3.34 -60.65 -17.63
C VAL A 21 3.86 -59.23 -17.94
N PHE A 22 3.68 -58.74 -19.18
CA PHE A 22 4.06 -57.35 -19.54
C PHE A 22 2.95 -56.32 -19.34
N SER A 23 1.67 -56.73 -19.27
CA SER A 23 0.54 -55.85 -18.96
C SER A 23 0.20 -55.75 -17.47
N SER A 24 0.95 -56.43 -16.59
CA SER A 24 0.76 -56.37 -15.13
C SER A 24 1.89 -55.62 -14.40
N CYS A 25 2.71 -54.86 -15.14
CA CYS A 25 3.75 -53.98 -14.61
C CYS A 25 3.51 -52.49 -14.91
N GLU A 26 2.27 -52.08 -15.20
CA GLU A 26 1.86 -50.73 -14.83
C GLU A 26 1.49 -50.82 -13.34
N ARG A 27 2.42 -50.37 -12.49
CA ARG A 27 2.03 -50.02 -11.12
C ARG A 27 1.06 -48.87 -11.26
N ASP A 28 -0.22 -49.12 -11.03
CA ASP A 28 -1.11 -48.04 -10.60
C ASP A 28 -0.38 -47.29 -9.48
N PHE A 29 -0.33 -45.97 -9.60
CA PHE A 29 0.02 -45.15 -8.45
C PHE A 29 -1.01 -45.53 -7.38
N SER A 30 -0.56 -46.10 -6.26
CA SER A 30 -1.43 -46.27 -5.12
C SER A 30 -2.08 -44.91 -4.82
N ASP A 31 -3.35 -44.88 -4.46
CA ASP A 31 -4.09 -43.67 -4.06
C ASP A 31 -3.43 -42.87 -2.91
N GLU A 32 -2.29 -43.36 -2.40
CA GLU A 32 -1.36 -42.72 -1.47
C GLU A 32 -0.16 -42.07 -2.18
N VAL A 33 -0.36 -41.31 -3.25
CA VAL A 33 0.69 -40.37 -3.71
C VAL A 33 0.76 -39.23 -2.68
N GLN A 34 1.63 -39.39 -1.67
CA GLN A 34 1.99 -38.28 -0.80
C GLN A 34 2.93 -37.36 -1.57
N PHE A 35 2.43 -36.17 -1.93
CA PHE A 35 3.29 -35.10 -2.43
C PHE A 35 4.31 -34.74 -1.36
N ALA A 36 5.56 -34.49 -1.76
CA ALA A 36 6.55 -33.97 -0.83
C ALA A 36 6.08 -32.60 -0.31
N THR A 37 5.93 -32.46 1.00
CA THR A 37 5.60 -31.20 1.66
C THR A 37 6.86 -30.60 2.27
N PHE A 38 6.88 -29.28 2.41
CA PHE A 38 7.93 -28.62 3.19
C PHE A 38 7.81 -28.97 4.68
N PRO A 39 8.89 -28.90 5.46
CA PRO A 39 8.84 -29.16 6.89
C PRO A 39 7.95 -28.15 7.62
N ALA A 40 7.07 -28.66 8.50
CA ALA A 40 6.22 -27.86 9.38
C ALA A 40 6.98 -27.43 10.65
N ASN A 41 8.04 -26.63 10.48
CA ASN A 41 8.84 -26.14 11.59
C ASN A 41 8.49 -24.67 11.91
N GLY A 42 7.91 -24.43 13.09
CA GLY A 42 7.55 -23.09 13.55
C GLY A 42 8.67 -22.34 14.27
N ASP A 43 9.77 -22.98 14.65
CA ASP A 43 10.78 -22.38 15.51
C ASP A 43 11.58 -21.30 14.77
N VAL A 44 11.75 -20.12 15.36
CA VAL A 44 12.59 -19.05 14.80
C VAL A 44 13.83 -18.88 15.65
N PHE A 45 13.65 -18.51 16.92
CA PHE A 45 14.69 -18.35 17.93
C PHE A 45 14.15 -18.83 19.28
N ILE A 46 14.71 -19.93 19.78
CA ILE A 46 14.42 -20.48 21.12
C ILE A 46 15.62 -20.13 22.01
N ASP A 47 16.66 -20.96 22.03
CA ASP A 47 17.98 -20.62 22.61
C ASP A 47 19.05 -20.28 21.57
N ALA A 48 18.68 -20.48 20.31
CA ALA A 48 19.50 -20.23 19.13
C ALA A 48 18.59 -20.13 17.92
N PHE A 49 19.12 -19.61 16.81
CA PHE A 49 18.43 -19.66 15.53
C PHE A 49 18.16 -21.10 15.10
N SER A 50 16.93 -21.32 14.65
CA SER A 50 16.55 -22.56 13.99
C SER A 50 17.44 -22.84 12.76
N ALA A 51 17.62 -24.11 12.41
CA ALA A 51 18.55 -24.50 11.36
C ALA A 51 18.22 -23.83 10.01
N GLY A 52 19.25 -23.22 9.40
CA GLY A 52 19.16 -22.56 8.10
C GLY A 52 18.59 -21.15 8.15
N LEU A 53 18.32 -20.60 9.34
CA LEU A 53 17.85 -19.23 9.50
C LEU A 53 19.02 -18.26 9.62
N ASP A 54 19.01 -17.24 8.77
CA ASP A 54 20.05 -16.24 8.63
C ASP A 54 19.51 -14.83 8.98
N TYR A 55 20.40 -13.97 9.47
CA TYR A 55 20.12 -12.56 9.78
C TYR A 55 20.43 -11.67 8.58
N PHE A 56 19.44 -10.90 8.13
CA PHE A 56 19.56 -9.96 7.02
C PHE A 56 19.26 -8.54 7.53
N PRO A 57 20.28 -7.76 7.93
CA PRO A 57 20.06 -6.38 8.31
C PRO A 57 19.57 -5.60 7.09
N PHE A 58 18.66 -4.65 7.32
CA PHE A 58 18.35 -3.66 6.30
C PHE A 58 19.58 -2.77 6.11
N VAL A 59 19.85 -2.38 4.85
CA VAL A 59 21.09 -1.66 4.47
C VAL A 59 20.81 -0.32 3.80
N ASP A 60 19.55 0.11 3.79
CA ASP A 60 19.14 1.41 3.26
C ASP A 60 19.60 2.56 4.17
N ALA A 61 19.53 3.80 3.66
CA ALA A 61 20.02 4.98 4.35
C ALA A 61 19.33 5.18 5.71
N GLY A 62 20.04 4.88 6.80
CA GLY A 62 19.58 5.05 8.17
C GLY A 62 19.48 3.75 8.97
N ALA A 63 19.57 2.57 8.37
CA ALA A 63 19.59 1.32 9.14
C ALA A 63 20.94 1.13 9.87
N ASP A 64 20.90 0.70 11.14
CA ASP A 64 22.07 0.27 11.91
C ASP A 64 22.22 -1.27 11.81
N PRO A 65 23.14 -1.77 10.94
CA PRO A 65 23.33 -3.21 10.76
C PRO A 65 24.06 -3.89 11.92
N GLU A 66 24.63 -3.12 12.86
CA GLU A 66 25.34 -3.64 14.04
C GLU A 66 24.46 -3.67 15.30
N ALA A 67 23.22 -3.20 15.21
CA ALA A 67 22.30 -3.11 16.34
C ALA A 67 21.84 -4.47 16.89
N PHE A 68 22.02 -5.58 16.15
CA PHE A 68 21.60 -6.91 16.59
C PHE A 68 22.71 -7.70 17.30
N SER A 69 22.35 -8.33 18.42
CA SER A 69 23.20 -9.26 19.17
C SER A 69 22.38 -10.37 19.82
N VAL A 70 23.07 -11.43 20.27
CA VAL A 70 22.48 -12.48 21.13
C VAL A 70 23.00 -12.28 22.55
N GLU A 71 22.09 -12.17 23.51
CA GLU A 71 22.38 -11.95 24.94
C GLU A 71 22.09 -13.24 25.73
N THR A 72 22.93 -13.55 26.74
CA THR A 72 22.77 -14.73 27.62
C THR A 72 22.49 -14.37 29.08
N ASN A 73 22.42 -13.08 29.42
CA ASN A 73 22.24 -12.61 30.80
C ASN A 73 20.80 -12.24 31.13
N ASP A 74 20.03 -11.82 30.13
CA ASP A 74 18.68 -11.31 30.28
C ASP A 74 17.76 -12.01 29.29
N VAL A 75 17.29 -13.18 29.73
CA VAL A 75 16.51 -14.15 28.96
C VAL A 75 15.16 -14.37 29.65
N PHE A 76 14.12 -14.68 28.88
CA PHE A 76 12.83 -15.04 29.44
C PHE A 76 12.85 -16.49 29.93
N ASP A 77 13.29 -17.40 29.06
CA ASP A 77 13.47 -18.83 29.36
C ASP A 77 14.75 -19.35 28.70
N GLY A 78 15.28 -20.47 29.17
CA GLY A 78 16.47 -21.07 28.55
C GLY A 78 17.78 -20.29 28.74
N ASP A 79 18.61 -20.25 27.69
CA ASP A 79 20.02 -19.86 27.74
C ASP A 79 20.35 -18.57 26.96
N ALA A 80 19.50 -18.12 26.02
CA ALA A 80 19.78 -16.93 25.21
C ALA A 80 18.52 -16.19 24.74
N ALA A 81 18.66 -14.89 24.47
CA ALA A 81 17.62 -14.03 23.89
C ALA A 81 18.20 -13.17 22.76
N MET A 82 17.35 -12.75 21.83
CA MET A 82 17.68 -11.74 20.82
C MET A 82 17.71 -10.36 21.48
N ARG A 83 18.71 -9.54 21.14
CA ARG A 83 18.88 -8.18 21.65
C ARG A 83 19.07 -7.19 20.49
N PHE A 84 18.33 -6.10 20.52
CA PHE A 84 18.44 -5.01 19.55
C PHE A 84 18.70 -3.68 20.26
N ASP A 85 19.75 -2.98 19.84
CA ASP A 85 20.06 -1.61 20.26
C ASP A 85 19.35 -0.62 19.34
N VAL A 86 18.23 -0.06 19.80
CA VAL A 86 17.49 0.95 19.07
C VAL A 86 18.23 2.29 19.17
N PRO A 87 18.63 2.90 18.04
CA PRO A 87 19.34 4.18 18.05
C PRO A 87 18.42 5.34 18.46
N ALA A 88 19.01 6.38 19.04
CA ALA A 88 18.29 7.62 19.33
C ALA A 88 17.98 8.42 18.06
N PHE A 89 16.98 9.30 18.12
CA PHE A 89 16.58 10.17 17.00
C PHE A 89 17.79 10.83 16.30
N GLY A 90 17.76 10.82 14.97
CA GLY A 90 18.83 11.34 14.13
C GLY A 90 20.02 10.40 13.92
N ASN A 91 20.04 9.23 14.57
CA ASN A 91 21.10 8.22 14.39
C ASN A 91 20.63 6.98 13.63
N GLY A 92 19.46 7.04 12.97
CA GLY A 92 18.93 5.94 12.18
C GLY A 92 17.87 5.12 12.89
N PHE A 93 17.76 3.85 12.51
CA PHE A 93 16.82 2.86 13.03
C PHE A 93 17.45 1.46 13.01
N VAL A 94 16.94 0.52 13.82
CA VAL A 94 17.28 -0.89 13.69
C VAL A 94 16.26 -1.59 12.81
N GLY A 95 16.71 -2.39 11.84
CA GLY A 95 15.81 -3.14 10.97
C GLY A 95 16.46 -4.39 10.40
N ALA A 96 15.75 -5.51 10.46
CA ALA A 96 16.25 -6.77 9.93
C ALA A 96 15.13 -7.76 9.63
N ALA A 97 15.40 -8.64 8.65
CA ALA A 97 14.62 -9.85 8.40
C ALA A 97 15.43 -11.10 8.77
N PHE A 98 14.72 -12.10 9.28
CA PHE A 98 15.25 -13.40 9.66
C PHE A 98 14.64 -14.45 8.75
N ASN A 99 15.41 -14.87 7.75
CA ASN A 99 14.91 -15.72 6.69
C ASN A 99 15.56 -17.10 6.74
N THR A 100 14.78 -18.13 6.44
CA THR A 100 15.26 -19.51 6.36
C THR A 100 15.63 -19.88 4.93
N THR A 101 16.81 -20.49 4.77
CA THR A 101 17.27 -21.11 3.52
C THR A 101 16.55 -22.43 3.22
N VAL A 102 15.83 -22.98 4.20
CA VAL A 102 14.94 -24.14 4.05
C VAL A 102 13.50 -23.65 4.12
N THR A 103 12.79 -23.67 2.99
CA THR A 103 11.37 -23.33 2.90
C THR A 103 10.53 -24.18 3.85
N ARG A 104 9.51 -23.56 4.47
CA ARG A 104 8.67 -24.20 5.49
C ARG A 104 7.19 -24.15 5.13
N ASP A 105 6.47 -25.15 5.59
CA ASP A 105 5.00 -25.16 5.57
C ASP A 105 4.49 -24.63 6.91
N LEU A 106 3.95 -23.42 6.91
CA LEU A 106 3.38 -22.78 8.09
C LEU A 106 1.85 -22.93 8.16
N SER A 107 1.23 -23.69 7.25
CA SER A 107 -0.23 -23.82 7.17
C SER A 107 -0.90 -24.50 8.36
N GLY A 108 -0.11 -25.14 9.22
CA GLY A 108 -0.56 -25.74 10.47
C GLY A 108 -0.70 -24.78 11.65
N PHE A 109 -0.15 -23.57 11.58
CA PHE A 109 -0.10 -22.58 12.67
C PHE A 109 -1.20 -21.53 12.55
N ASP A 110 -1.39 -20.71 13.59
CA ASP A 110 -2.34 -19.57 13.57
C ASP A 110 -1.74 -18.24 14.07
N ALA A 111 -0.57 -18.26 14.69
CA ALA A 111 0.16 -17.05 15.06
C ALA A 111 1.68 -17.24 15.04
N LEU A 112 2.41 -16.14 14.83
CA LEU A 112 3.75 -15.95 15.35
C LEU A 112 3.64 -15.45 16.80
N THR A 113 4.39 -16.05 17.71
CA THR A 113 4.45 -15.65 19.11
C THR A 113 5.88 -15.43 19.55
N PHE A 114 6.05 -14.59 20.57
CA PHE A 114 7.33 -14.33 21.20
C PHE A 114 7.10 -13.71 22.58
N TYR A 115 8.10 -13.79 23.44
CA TYR A 115 8.19 -12.95 24.61
C TYR A 115 9.07 -11.75 24.27
N ALA A 116 8.67 -10.56 24.71
CA ALA A 116 9.47 -9.35 24.52
C ALA A 116 9.44 -8.43 25.73
N LYS A 117 10.46 -7.57 25.82
CA LYS A 117 10.52 -6.43 26.72
C LYS A 117 11.46 -5.35 26.19
N GLY A 118 11.30 -4.12 26.68
CA GLY A 118 12.23 -3.01 26.44
C GLY A 118 12.98 -2.60 27.71
N SER A 119 14.09 -1.86 27.57
CA SER A 119 14.78 -1.24 28.71
C SER A 119 13.98 -0.09 29.31
N GLN A 120 12.98 0.37 28.55
CA GLN A 120 11.93 1.29 28.94
C GLN A 120 10.61 0.83 28.29
N ALA A 121 9.49 1.42 28.72
CA ALA A 121 8.25 1.26 27.97
C ALA A 121 8.37 2.04 26.66
N ALA A 122 8.02 1.39 25.54
CA ALA A 122 8.16 1.95 24.21
C ALA A 122 7.13 1.34 23.26
N THR A 123 7.15 1.79 22.01
CA THR A 123 6.32 1.28 20.94
C THR A 123 7.23 0.81 19.82
N ILE A 124 7.07 -0.43 19.36
CA ILE A 124 7.79 -0.92 18.17
C ILE A 124 7.03 -0.46 16.93
N ASP A 125 7.67 0.29 16.04
CA ASP A 125 7.08 0.86 14.82
C ASP A 125 6.46 -0.24 13.95
N ALA A 126 7.24 -1.26 13.61
CA ALA A 126 6.79 -2.37 12.77
C ALA A 126 7.48 -3.70 13.11
N ILE A 127 6.69 -4.76 13.21
CA ILE A 127 7.17 -6.12 13.52
C ILE A 127 6.26 -7.18 12.90
N GLY A 128 6.80 -8.30 12.45
CA GLY A 128 5.98 -9.39 11.91
C GLY A 128 6.77 -10.48 11.20
N PHE A 129 6.22 -11.00 10.10
CA PHE A 129 6.82 -12.07 9.30
C PHE A 129 6.51 -11.90 7.80
N GLY A 130 7.05 -12.77 6.96
CA GLY A 130 6.74 -12.83 5.53
C GLY A 130 7.56 -11.89 4.64
N ILE A 131 8.50 -11.11 5.18
CA ILE A 131 9.48 -10.37 4.37
C ILE A 131 10.56 -11.33 3.89
N SER A 132 10.66 -11.51 2.59
CA SER A 132 11.62 -12.38 1.94
C SER A 132 11.71 -12.11 0.44
N ALA A 133 12.93 -12.04 -0.08
CA ALA A 133 13.18 -11.88 -1.50
C ALA A 133 12.72 -13.13 -2.28
N GLU A 134 12.83 -14.32 -1.69
CA GLU A 134 12.43 -15.58 -2.30
C GLU A 134 10.91 -15.65 -2.54
N THR A 135 10.12 -15.03 -1.66
CA THR A 135 8.65 -14.97 -1.79
C THR A 135 8.17 -13.63 -2.34
N ASN A 136 9.06 -12.69 -2.69
CA ASN A 136 8.74 -11.30 -3.05
C ASN A 136 7.77 -10.63 -2.04
N ASN A 137 7.98 -10.89 -0.75
CA ASN A 137 7.12 -10.41 0.34
C ASN A 137 5.63 -10.76 0.17
N LYS A 138 5.31 -11.80 -0.61
CA LYS A 138 3.94 -12.11 -1.03
C LYS A 138 2.98 -12.20 0.15
N PHE A 139 3.40 -12.77 1.27
CA PHE A 139 2.59 -12.96 2.47
C PHE A 139 3.11 -12.17 3.67
N GLN A 140 3.60 -10.94 3.43
CA GLN A 140 4.01 -10.06 4.51
C GLN A 140 2.84 -9.75 5.46
N VAL A 141 3.15 -9.82 6.75
CA VAL A 141 2.26 -9.41 7.84
C VAL A 141 3.01 -8.45 8.76
N THR A 142 2.34 -7.38 9.15
CA THR A 142 2.92 -6.32 9.99
C THR A 142 1.98 -5.97 11.13
N ALA A 143 2.43 -6.09 12.37
CA ALA A 143 1.86 -5.37 13.49
C ALA A 143 2.59 -4.03 13.61
N ASN A 144 1.83 -2.94 13.47
CA ASN A 144 2.35 -1.59 13.64
C ASN A 144 2.13 -1.11 15.06
N ASN A 145 3.04 -0.28 15.56
CA ASN A 145 2.93 0.37 16.86
C ASN A 145 2.71 -0.61 18.03
N LEU A 146 3.50 -1.69 18.09
CA LEU A 146 3.37 -2.72 19.12
C LEU A 146 3.95 -2.22 20.45
N ALA A 147 3.09 -1.94 21.43
CA ALA A 147 3.53 -1.47 22.74
C ALA A 147 4.32 -2.56 23.50
N VAL A 148 5.52 -2.20 23.97
CA VAL A 148 6.37 -3.04 24.80
C VAL A 148 6.54 -2.48 26.20
N SER A 149 6.54 -3.39 27.19
CA SER A 149 6.75 -3.02 28.59
C SER A 149 8.20 -3.30 29.03
N THR A 150 8.53 -2.91 30.26
CA THR A 150 9.84 -3.21 30.88
C THR A 150 9.94 -4.63 31.43
N ARG A 151 8.89 -5.43 31.31
CA ARG A 151 8.82 -6.83 31.77
C ARG A 151 8.57 -7.73 30.58
N TRP A 152 9.08 -8.95 30.67
CA TRP A 152 8.76 -10.00 29.72
C TRP A 152 7.25 -10.26 29.68
N GLU A 153 6.67 -10.03 28.52
CA GLU A 153 5.26 -10.28 28.23
C GLU A 153 5.16 -11.08 26.92
N LYS A 154 4.13 -11.93 26.80
CA LYS A 154 3.89 -12.70 25.58
C LYS A 154 3.12 -11.85 24.57
N TYR A 155 3.59 -11.85 23.35
CA TYR A 155 2.98 -11.19 22.20
C TYR A 155 2.53 -12.22 21.18
N VAL A 156 1.47 -11.87 20.44
CA VAL A 156 0.84 -12.74 19.45
C VAL A 156 0.57 -11.91 18.19
N ILE A 157 1.22 -12.28 17.09
CA ILE A 157 0.97 -11.72 15.76
C ILE A 157 0.16 -12.77 14.99
N PRO A 158 -1.16 -12.60 14.84
CA PRO A 158 -2.01 -13.59 14.18
C PRO A 158 -1.69 -13.71 12.69
N ILE A 159 -1.81 -14.92 12.15
CA ILE A 159 -1.68 -15.18 10.72
C ILE A 159 -3.05 -14.92 10.05
N PRO A 160 -3.14 -14.04 9.04
CA PRO A 160 -4.43 -13.73 8.41
C PRO A 160 -5.13 -14.94 7.78
N ASP A 161 -4.39 -15.75 7.03
CA ASP A 161 -4.85 -17.05 6.54
C ASP A 161 -3.66 -18.01 6.43
N ALA A 162 -3.51 -18.89 7.41
CA ALA A 162 -2.40 -19.84 7.43
C ALA A 162 -2.44 -20.81 6.24
N SER A 163 -3.61 -21.11 5.68
CA SER A 163 -3.72 -22.06 4.56
C SER A 163 -2.95 -21.62 3.30
N LYS A 164 -2.62 -20.32 3.20
CA LYS A 164 -1.81 -19.75 2.12
C LYS A 164 -0.31 -19.94 2.33
N LEU A 165 0.14 -20.17 3.56
CA LEU A 165 1.55 -20.24 3.95
C LEU A 165 2.18 -21.64 3.80
N ILE A 166 2.04 -22.24 2.62
CA ILE A 166 2.58 -23.59 2.35
C ILE A 166 4.06 -23.58 1.95
N SER A 167 4.64 -22.40 1.69
CA SER A 167 6.00 -22.25 1.14
C SER A 167 6.64 -20.94 1.60
N GLU A 168 6.95 -20.83 2.89
CA GLU A 168 7.47 -19.60 3.49
C GLU A 168 8.96 -19.65 3.80
N THR A 169 9.62 -18.50 3.65
CA THR A 169 11.03 -18.30 4.03
C THR A 169 11.26 -17.08 4.92
N GLY A 170 10.35 -16.10 4.97
CA GLY A 170 10.45 -14.95 5.88
C GLY A 170 9.83 -15.24 7.25
N MET A 171 10.64 -15.52 8.26
CA MET A 171 10.16 -16.07 9.54
C MET A 171 9.89 -15.02 10.61
N PHE A 172 10.69 -13.94 10.63
CA PHE A 172 10.53 -12.83 11.56
C PHE A 172 11.19 -11.58 11.00
N TRP A 173 10.66 -10.40 11.29
CA TRP A 173 11.33 -9.14 10.98
C TRP A 173 10.84 -8.03 11.93
N LEU A 174 11.66 -6.99 12.06
CA LEU A 174 11.28 -5.74 12.71
C LEU A 174 11.94 -4.54 12.02
N ALA A 175 11.35 -3.36 12.20
CA ALA A 175 11.95 -2.06 11.96
C ALA A 175 11.52 -1.13 13.09
N GLU A 176 12.49 -0.44 13.69
CA GLU A 176 12.26 0.38 14.88
C GLU A 176 13.28 1.51 14.97
N GLY A 177 12.82 2.75 15.15
CA GLY A 177 13.68 3.87 15.45
C GLY A 177 12.92 5.16 15.73
N ALA A 178 13.49 6.03 16.56
CA ALA A 178 12.84 7.28 16.93
C ALA A 178 12.60 8.17 15.69
N SER A 179 11.35 8.62 15.52
CA SER A 179 10.88 9.40 14.36
C SER A 179 11.02 10.93 14.53
N PHE A 180 11.13 11.43 15.76
CA PHE A 180 11.32 12.86 16.06
C PHE A 180 12.07 13.14 17.38
N GLU A 181 12.50 14.38 17.63
CA GLU A 181 13.33 14.79 18.79
C GLU A 181 12.62 14.68 20.17
N GLY A 182 11.39 14.15 20.22
CA GLY A 182 10.62 13.94 21.45
C GLY A 182 10.02 12.53 21.58
N ASP A 183 10.45 11.60 20.73
CA ASP A 183 10.02 10.20 20.75
C ASP A 183 10.66 9.43 21.91
N GLU A 184 10.49 8.10 21.96
CA GLU A 184 11.07 7.23 23.00
C GLU A 184 12.60 7.35 23.12
N GLY A 185 13.29 7.83 22.08
CA GLY A 185 14.75 7.93 22.04
C GLY A 185 15.42 6.57 21.87
N GLY A 186 16.70 6.46 22.23
CA GLY A 186 17.44 5.19 22.09
C GLY A 186 17.22 4.26 23.29
N TYR A 187 17.03 2.97 23.02
CA TYR A 187 16.74 1.95 24.05
C TYR A 187 17.12 0.54 23.59
N VAL A 188 16.96 -0.46 24.47
CA VAL A 188 17.25 -1.86 24.14
C VAL A 188 15.95 -2.66 24.11
N LEU A 189 15.79 -3.48 23.06
CA LEU A 189 14.72 -4.45 22.91
C LEU A 189 15.27 -5.86 23.08
N TRP A 190 14.52 -6.72 23.77
CA TRP A 190 14.81 -8.14 23.83
C TRP A 190 13.62 -8.95 23.35
N PHE A 191 13.91 -10.04 22.63
CA PHE A 191 12.93 -11.04 22.20
C PHE A 191 13.43 -12.43 22.55
N ASP A 192 12.52 -13.31 22.94
CA ASP A 192 12.81 -14.68 23.31
C ASP A 192 11.64 -15.60 22.95
N GLU A 193 11.90 -16.90 22.83
CA GLU A 193 10.90 -17.92 22.48
C GLU A 193 10.08 -17.56 21.21
N VAL A 194 10.75 -17.06 20.18
CA VAL A 194 10.14 -16.65 18.91
C VAL A 194 9.79 -17.89 18.09
N ARG A 195 8.50 -18.14 17.89
CA ARG A 195 8.00 -19.29 17.11
C ARG A 195 6.58 -19.11 16.58
N PHE A 196 6.30 -19.77 15.47
CA PHE A 196 4.93 -20.00 15.01
C PHE A 196 4.27 -21.09 15.87
N GLU A 197 3.06 -20.80 16.35
CA GLU A 197 2.27 -21.69 17.20
C GLU A 197 0.86 -21.86 16.65
N LYS A 198 0.22 -22.96 17.03
CA LYS A 198 -1.22 -23.15 16.89
C LYS A 198 -1.86 -22.94 18.26
N LEU A 199 -2.26 -21.72 18.55
CA LEU A 199 -2.87 -21.33 19.82
C LEU A 199 -4.29 -21.89 19.94
N GLY A 200 -5.05 -21.93 18.84
CA GLY A 200 -6.44 -22.36 18.82
C GLY A 200 -7.41 -21.43 19.55
N THR A 201 -6.94 -20.28 20.02
CA THR A 201 -7.69 -19.28 20.78
C THR A 201 -7.91 -17.97 20.02
N ILE A 202 -7.31 -17.82 18.84
CA ILE A 202 -7.48 -16.66 17.95
C ILE A 202 -8.86 -16.74 17.31
N ALA A 203 -9.69 -15.72 17.53
CA ALA A 203 -11.11 -15.77 17.16
C ALA A 203 -11.62 -14.44 16.59
N GLN A 204 -12.85 -14.46 16.08
CA GLN A 204 -13.55 -13.28 15.57
C GLN A 204 -12.79 -12.54 14.46
N PRO A 205 -12.43 -13.22 13.35
CA PRO A 205 -11.83 -12.55 12.20
C PRO A 205 -12.70 -11.38 11.73
N SER A 206 -12.07 -10.22 11.56
CA SER A 206 -12.68 -9.01 11.04
C SER A 206 -11.72 -8.37 10.02
N PRO A 207 -11.66 -8.89 8.79
CA PRO A 207 -10.80 -8.34 7.75
C PRO A 207 -11.36 -7.01 7.25
N ALA A 208 -10.48 -6.17 6.70
CA ALA A 208 -10.87 -4.90 6.09
C ALA A 208 -10.03 -4.59 4.85
N ILE A 209 -10.67 -3.95 3.88
CA ILE A 209 -10.06 -3.26 2.75
C ILE A 209 -10.43 -1.77 2.84
N PHE A 210 -9.60 -0.88 2.27
CA PHE A 210 -9.77 0.57 2.39
C PHE A 210 -9.97 1.06 3.83
N ALA A 211 -9.26 0.44 4.77
CA ALA A 211 -9.38 0.68 6.22
C ALA A 211 -10.80 0.45 6.79
N GLY A 212 -11.65 -0.30 6.07
CA GLY A 212 -13.01 -0.61 6.47
C GLY A 212 -14.06 0.37 5.92
N GLU A 213 -13.65 1.35 5.12
CA GLU A 213 -14.53 2.37 4.55
C GLU A 213 -15.10 1.94 3.20
N ASP A 214 -16.34 2.35 2.93
CA ASP A 214 -16.95 2.25 1.61
C ASP A 214 -16.62 3.52 0.81
N LEU A 215 -15.81 3.37 -0.24
CA LEU A 215 -15.35 4.46 -1.08
C LEU A 215 -16.09 4.48 -2.42
N SER A 216 -16.26 5.66 -2.99
CA SER A 216 -16.70 5.84 -4.38
C SER A 216 -15.61 6.60 -5.14
N GLN A 217 -15.22 6.10 -6.31
CA GLN A 217 -14.19 6.74 -7.13
C GLN A 217 -14.59 6.77 -8.60
N LEU A 218 -14.36 7.92 -9.24
CA LEU A 218 -14.44 8.07 -10.68
C LEU A 218 -13.14 7.57 -11.32
N ALA A 219 -13.26 6.82 -12.41
CA ALA A 219 -12.12 6.32 -13.17
C ALA A 219 -12.37 6.37 -14.68
N PHE A 220 -11.37 5.97 -15.46
CA PHE A 220 -11.39 6.04 -16.92
C PHE A 220 -10.93 4.72 -17.52
N THR A 221 -11.41 4.36 -18.70
CA THR A 221 -10.93 3.17 -19.40
C THR A 221 -9.43 3.25 -19.61
N GLY A 222 -8.70 2.20 -19.20
CA GLY A 222 -7.24 2.14 -19.24
C GLY A 222 -6.54 2.68 -17.99
N SER A 223 -7.25 3.30 -17.05
CA SER A 223 -6.69 3.68 -15.75
C SER A 223 -6.56 2.49 -14.79
N SER A 224 -5.79 2.65 -13.73
CA SER A 224 -5.66 1.68 -12.65
C SER A 224 -5.82 2.33 -11.28
N LEU A 225 -6.41 1.59 -10.33
CA LEU A 225 -6.51 1.96 -8.92
C LEU A 225 -5.84 0.86 -8.07
N THR A 226 -5.49 1.16 -6.82
CA THR A 226 -4.92 0.17 -5.89
C THR A 226 -5.82 0.05 -4.67
N VAL A 227 -6.11 -1.18 -4.25
CA VAL A 227 -6.75 -1.45 -2.96
C VAL A 227 -5.75 -1.18 -1.84
N THR A 228 -6.12 -0.31 -0.90
CA THR A 228 -5.28 0.09 0.23
C THR A 228 -5.91 -0.32 1.56
N GLY A 229 -5.26 -0.01 2.69
CA GLY A 229 -5.83 -0.22 4.03
C GLY A 229 -6.17 -1.68 4.36
N LEU A 230 -5.45 -2.61 3.74
CA LEU A 230 -5.63 -4.05 3.92
C LEU A 230 -5.21 -4.49 5.32
N SER A 231 -6.15 -5.02 6.09
CA SER A 231 -5.87 -5.48 7.45
C SER A 231 -6.71 -6.68 7.85
N GLN A 232 -6.24 -7.36 8.89
CA GLN A 232 -6.98 -8.42 9.56
C GLN A 232 -6.93 -8.18 11.07
N THR A 233 -8.10 -8.26 11.71
CA THR A 233 -8.23 -8.13 13.15
C THR A 233 -8.75 -9.43 13.75
N TYR A 234 -8.13 -9.87 14.84
CA TYR A 234 -8.59 -10.99 15.64
C TYR A 234 -8.69 -10.60 17.12
N ASN A 235 -9.62 -11.23 17.82
CA ASN A 235 -9.65 -11.23 19.28
C ASN A 235 -8.70 -12.32 19.80
N LEU A 236 -7.82 -11.94 20.73
CA LEU A 236 -6.89 -12.84 21.42
C LEU A 236 -7.52 -13.39 22.71
N ASP A 237 -6.89 -14.40 23.31
CA ASP A 237 -7.37 -15.06 24.53
C ASP A 237 -7.45 -14.14 25.76
N ASN A 238 -6.60 -13.11 25.79
CA ASN A 238 -6.59 -12.04 26.79
C ASN A 238 -7.71 -11.00 26.58
N GLY A 239 -8.52 -11.15 25.52
CA GLY A 239 -9.62 -10.27 25.16
C GLY A 239 -9.22 -9.02 24.38
N VAL A 240 -7.93 -8.84 24.05
CA VAL A 240 -7.43 -7.73 23.23
C VAL A 240 -7.67 -8.03 21.76
N ASN A 241 -8.10 -7.02 21.00
CA ASN A 241 -8.13 -7.11 19.54
C ASN A 241 -6.74 -6.76 19.00
N GLN A 242 -6.13 -7.71 18.30
CA GLN A 242 -4.88 -7.50 17.59
C GLN A 242 -5.18 -7.32 16.11
N THR A 243 -4.81 -6.16 15.58
CA THR A 243 -4.88 -5.86 14.15
C THR A 243 -3.49 -5.99 13.55
N VAL A 244 -3.42 -6.56 12.35
CA VAL A 244 -2.21 -6.61 11.52
C VAL A 244 -2.53 -6.07 10.14
N ALA A 245 -1.58 -5.34 9.54
CA ALA A 245 -1.59 -5.09 8.10
C ALA A 245 -1.24 -6.40 7.38
N ALA A 246 -2.00 -6.74 6.35
CA ALA A 246 -1.89 -7.99 5.62
C ALA A 246 -1.64 -7.72 4.14
N ALA A 247 -0.69 -8.44 3.54
CA ALA A 247 -0.43 -8.34 2.10
C ALA A 247 -1.68 -8.69 1.25
N PRO A 248 -1.85 -8.09 0.05
CA PRO A 248 -2.99 -8.32 -0.84
C PRO A 248 -3.26 -9.78 -1.17
N SER A 249 -2.22 -10.62 -1.23
CA SER A 249 -2.33 -12.05 -1.56
C SER A 249 -3.17 -12.86 -0.56
N TYR A 250 -3.40 -12.33 0.66
CA TYR A 250 -4.31 -12.93 1.63
C TYR A 250 -5.78 -12.77 1.25
N PHE A 251 -6.10 -11.81 0.39
CA PHE A 251 -7.46 -11.47 0.00
C PHE A 251 -7.82 -12.10 -1.35
N ASP A 252 -9.05 -12.58 -1.43
CA ASP A 252 -9.68 -12.99 -2.67
C ASP A 252 -10.58 -11.83 -3.11
N PHE A 253 -10.05 -10.97 -3.99
CA PHE A 253 -10.75 -9.80 -4.52
C PHE A 253 -11.82 -10.22 -5.55
N SER A 254 -12.90 -9.46 -5.60
CA SER A 254 -13.96 -9.63 -6.59
C SER A 254 -14.48 -8.30 -7.09
N SER A 255 -14.89 -8.30 -8.36
CA SER A 255 -15.61 -7.20 -9.01
C SER A 255 -17.02 -7.67 -9.34
N SER A 256 -18.02 -6.83 -9.07
CA SER A 256 -19.41 -7.14 -9.43
C SER A 256 -19.66 -7.11 -10.95
N ASP A 257 -18.78 -6.46 -11.72
CA ASP A 257 -18.81 -6.42 -13.18
C ASP A 257 -17.39 -6.36 -13.76
N SER A 258 -16.88 -7.53 -14.17
CA SER A 258 -15.56 -7.67 -14.78
C SER A 258 -15.44 -7.02 -16.16
N GLY A 259 -16.55 -6.58 -16.78
CA GLY A 259 -16.53 -5.76 -17.99
C GLY A 259 -16.13 -4.31 -17.74
N VAL A 260 -16.37 -3.81 -16.52
CA VAL A 260 -16.01 -2.45 -16.08
C VAL A 260 -14.62 -2.44 -15.47
N ALA A 261 -14.34 -3.32 -14.51
CA ALA A 261 -13.03 -3.42 -13.88
C ALA A 261 -12.72 -4.83 -13.39
N VAL A 262 -11.43 -5.19 -13.41
CA VAL A 262 -10.90 -6.43 -12.85
C VAL A 262 -9.88 -6.11 -11.76
N VAL A 263 -9.74 -7.00 -10.78
CA VAL A 263 -8.77 -6.85 -9.68
C VAL A 263 -7.87 -8.06 -9.63
N ASN A 264 -6.55 -7.85 -9.58
CA ASN A 264 -5.56 -8.93 -9.52
C ASN A 264 -5.18 -9.31 -8.09
N GLU A 265 -4.32 -10.33 -7.93
CA GLU A 265 -3.88 -10.82 -6.61
C GLU A 265 -3.02 -9.81 -5.81
N LEU A 266 -2.54 -8.74 -6.45
CA LEU A 266 -1.79 -7.67 -5.82
C LEU A 266 -2.68 -6.51 -5.37
N GLY A 267 -4.00 -6.62 -5.56
CA GLY A 267 -4.96 -5.56 -5.23
C GLY A 267 -4.98 -4.41 -6.24
N GLU A 268 -4.44 -4.60 -7.43
CA GLU A 268 -4.53 -3.61 -8.51
C GLU A 268 -5.83 -3.79 -9.28
N VAL A 269 -6.61 -2.71 -9.38
CA VAL A 269 -7.89 -2.63 -10.07
C VAL A 269 -7.66 -2.00 -11.45
N SER A 270 -7.79 -2.78 -12.53
CA SER A 270 -7.67 -2.29 -13.91
C SER A 270 -9.04 -1.96 -14.50
N ILE A 271 -9.22 -0.75 -15.03
CA ILE A 271 -10.49 -0.29 -15.60
C ILE A 271 -10.56 -0.61 -17.08
N LEU A 272 -11.53 -1.44 -17.47
CA LEU A 272 -11.64 -2.03 -18.81
C LEU A 272 -12.72 -1.38 -19.68
N GLY A 273 -13.75 -0.79 -19.09
CA GLY A 273 -14.89 -0.26 -19.83
C GLY A 273 -15.77 0.67 -19.01
N GLU A 274 -16.72 1.30 -19.70
CA GLU A 274 -17.72 2.20 -19.11
C GLU A 274 -18.71 1.45 -18.23
N GLY A 275 -19.13 2.08 -17.14
CA GLY A 275 -20.13 1.54 -16.21
C GLY A 275 -19.72 1.71 -14.76
N THR A 276 -20.49 1.11 -13.87
CA THR A 276 -20.23 1.14 -12.42
C THR A 276 -20.06 -0.29 -11.92
N THR A 277 -19.04 -0.52 -11.10
CA THR A 277 -18.77 -1.81 -10.46
C THR A 277 -18.34 -1.63 -9.02
N ASN A 278 -18.56 -2.65 -8.20
CA ASN A 278 -18.11 -2.65 -6.82
C ASN A 278 -16.99 -3.67 -6.62
N ILE A 279 -15.90 -3.24 -6.00
CA ILE A 279 -14.77 -4.07 -5.59
C ILE A 279 -14.94 -4.45 -4.12
N THR A 280 -14.91 -5.75 -3.85
CA THR A 280 -14.98 -6.32 -2.51
C THR A 280 -13.94 -7.42 -2.35
N ALA A 281 -13.69 -7.87 -1.12
CA ALA A 281 -12.72 -8.93 -0.85
C ALA A 281 -13.20 -9.91 0.22
N ILE A 282 -12.77 -11.17 0.10
CA ILE A 282 -12.93 -12.19 1.13
C ILE A 282 -11.54 -12.58 1.65
N LEU A 283 -11.38 -12.75 2.96
CA LEU A 283 -10.16 -13.29 3.56
C LEU A 283 -10.54 -14.45 4.48
N ALA A 284 -9.96 -15.63 4.23
CA ALA A 284 -10.25 -16.87 4.95
C ALA A 284 -11.77 -17.18 5.07
N GLY A 285 -12.54 -16.88 4.03
CA GLY A 285 -14.00 -17.11 3.98
C GLY A 285 -14.84 -16.04 4.68
N VAL A 286 -14.25 -14.96 5.18
CA VAL A 286 -14.94 -13.82 5.80
C VAL A 286 -14.92 -12.63 4.85
N LEU A 287 -16.08 -12.03 4.59
CA LEU A 287 -16.17 -10.79 3.82
C LEU A 287 -15.45 -9.66 4.57
N ALA A 288 -14.52 -8.98 3.90
CA ALA A 288 -13.85 -7.82 4.45
C ALA A 288 -14.81 -6.62 4.58
N ASN A 289 -14.66 -5.85 5.64
CA ASN A 289 -15.30 -4.54 5.76
C ASN A 289 -14.68 -3.57 4.75
N GLY A 290 -15.49 -2.62 4.28
CA GLY A 290 -15.12 -1.67 3.24
C GLY A 290 -15.29 -2.21 1.83
N SER A 291 -15.40 -1.28 0.88
CA SER A 291 -15.57 -1.57 -0.54
C SER A 291 -15.17 -0.38 -1.40
N LEU A 292 -15.04 -0.59 -2.69
CA LEU A 292 -14.81 0.49 -3.65
C LEU A 292 -15.80 0.39 -4.79
N GLU A 293 -16.74 1.33 -4.84
CA GLU A 293 -17.55 1.59 -6.01
C GLU A 293 -16.73 2.39 -7.02
N VAL A 294 -16.39 1.76 -8.15
CA VAL A 294 -15.75 2.44 -9.27
C VAL A 294 -16.80 2.77 -10.31
N THR A 295 -16.93 4.06 -10.64
CA THR A 295 -17.68 4.51 -11.80
C THR A 295 -16.70 4.90 -12.89
N SER A 296 -16.67 4.14 -13.99
CA SER A 296 -15.92 4.48 -15.18
C SER A 296 -16.79 5.28 -16.15
N SER A 297 -16.31 6.46 -16.50
CA SER A 297 -16.94 7.38 -17.46
C SER A 297 -16.45 7.17 -18.90
N GLY A 298 -15.64 6.14 -19.13
CA GLY A 298 -15.10 5.79 -20.44
C GLY A 298 -13.71 6.34 -20.66
N THR A 299 -13.35 6.56 -21.93
CA THR A 299 -12.03 7.08 -22.28
C THR A 299 -11.94 8.57 -21.95
N LEU A 300 -10.93 8.96 -21.16
CA LEU A 300 -10.53 10.35 -21.02
C LEU A 300 -9.57 10.70 -22.15
N GLN A 301 -9.85 11.76 -22.90
CA GLN A 301 -8.88 12.28 -23.89
C GLN A 301 -7.67 12.86 -23.15
N ALA A 302 -6.44 12.72 -23.67
CA ALA A 302 -5.28 13.44 -23.16
C ALA A 302 -5.51 14.97 -23.09
N ALA A 303 -5.02 15.61 -22.03
CA ALA A 303 -4.93 17.06 -21.95
C ALA A 303 -3.97 17.63 -23.02
N PRO A 304 -4.10 18.90 -23.39
CA PRO A 304 -3.14 19.58 -24.24
C PRO A 304 -1.70 19.46 -23.70
N ALA A 305 -0.78 18.90 -24.51
CA ALA A 305 0.61 18.75 -24.09
C ALA A 305 1.26 20.13 -23.81
N PRO A 306 1.89 20.35 -22.65
CA PRO A 306 2.59 21.60 -22.37
C PRO A 306 3.72 21.85 -23.38
N THR A 307 3.85 23.11 -23.82
CA THR A 307 4.83 23.50 -24.85
C THR A 307 5.87 24.52 -24.36
N ARG A 308 5.75 24.98 -23.11
CA ARG A 308 6.65 25.98 -22.55
C ARG A 308 8.03 25.37 -22.26
N PRO A 309 9.14 26.09 -22.47
CA PRO A 309 10.45 25.59 -22.06
C PRO A 309 10.49 25.38 -20.55
N ALA A 310 10.98 24.23 -20.08
CA ALA A 310 11.03 23.90 -18.65
C ALA A 310 11.75 24.97 -17.80
N ALA A 311 12.72 25.70 -18.37
CA ALA A 311 13.42 26.79 -17.69
C ALA A 311 12.53 28.01 -17.36
N ASN A 312 11.38 28.13 -18.03
CA ASN A 312 10.42 29.23 -17.84
C ASN A 312 9.21 28.78 -16.99
N VAL A 313 9.26 27.59 -16.40
CA VAL A 313 8.12 26.94 -15.74
C VAL A 313 8.44 26.60 -14.30
N LYS A 314 7.44 26.77 -13.43
CA LYS A 314 7.40 26.28 -12.06
C LYS A 314 6.18 25.38 -11.92
N SER A 315 6.40 24.06 -12.00
CA SER A 315 5.34 23.06 -12.05
C SER A 315 4.80 22.74 -10.66
N ILE A 316 3.47 22.62 -10.56
CA ILE A 316 2.76 22.13 -9.37
C ILE A 316 2.28 20.70 -9.61
N PHE A 317 1.67 20.45 -10.77
CA PHE A 317 1.17 19.14 -11.19
C PHE A 317 1.23 19.02 -12.71
N SER A 318 2.14 18.20 -13.25
CA SER A 318 2.23 17.89 -14.69
C SER A 318 3.23 16.78 -14.92
N ASP A 319 2.92 15.83 -15.80
CA ASP A 319 3.88 14.80 -16.22
C ASP A 319 5.01 15.36 -17.10
N ALA A 320 4.83 16.55 -17.69
CA ALA A 320 5.78 17.14 -18.62
C ALA A 320 6.97 17.85 -17.93
N TYR A 321 6.83 18.21 -16.65
CA TYR A 321 7.81 19.01 -15.92
C TYR A 321 8.05 18.46 -14.51
N THR A 322 9.28 18.56 -14.03
CA THR A 322 9.58 18.31 -12.61
C THR A 322 8.85 19.33 -11.73
N SER A 323 8.12 18.85 -10.73
CA SER A 323 7.45 19.71 -9.73
C SER A 323 8.47 20.57 -8.99
N ASP A 324 8.16 21.85 -8.80
CA ASP A 324 8.99 22.77 -8.00
C ASP A 324 8.84 22.51 -6.50
N THR A 325 7.68 21.98 -6.11
CA THR A 325 7.35 21.55 -4.75
C THR A 325 6.36 20.38 -4.82
N SER A 326 6.44 19.48 -3.83
CA SER A 326 5.31 18.60 -3.52
C SER A 326 4.13 19.42 -3.02
N SER A 327 2.93 18.87 -3.18
CA SER A 327 1.68 19.54 -2.83
C SER A 327 0.68 18.56 -2.23
N ASN A 328 -0.09 19.04 -1.26
CA ASN A 328 -1.26 18.37 -0.73
C ASN A 328 -2.51 18.79 -1.51
N PHE A 329 -3.05 17.87 -2.32
CA PHE A 329 -4.25 18.07 -3.13
C PHE A 329 -5.57 17.84 -2.39
N SER A 330 -5.52 17.29 -1.16
CA SER A 330 -6.67 17.05 -0.29
C SER A 330 -6.37 17.51 1.14
N PRO A 331 -6.29 18.84 1.38
CA PRO A 331 -5.86 19.40 2.65
C PRO A 331 -6.86 19.22 3.80
N GLY A 332 -8.01 18.58 3.58
CA GLY A 332 -8.97 18.23 4.63
C GLY A 332 -9.60 19.44 5.32
N PHE A 333 -9.88 20.52 4.57
CA PHE A 333 -10.47 21.73 5.15
C PHE A 333 -11.82 21.45 5.83
N GLY A 334 -11.99 22.00 7.03
CA GLY A 334 -13.23 21.83 7.81
C GLY A 334 -14.45 22.34 7.05
N GLY A 335 -15.44 21.47 6.83
CA GLY A 335 -16.66 21.78 6.08
C GLY A 335 -16.53 21.62 4.57
N SER A 336 -15.36 21.23 4.06
CA SER A 336 -15.23 20.76 2.68
C SER A 336 -15.97 19.44 2.51
N THR A 337 -16.69 19.32 1.39
CA THR A 337 -17.27 18.06 0.88
C THR A 337 -16.49 17.55 -0.33
N THR A 338 -15.45 18.27 -0.74
CA THR A 338 -14.72 18.01 -1.96
C THR A 338 -13.77 16.83 -1.75
N GLU A 339 -13.96 15.80 -2.55
CA GLU A 339 -13.12 14.62 -2.59
C GLU A 339 -12.12 14.76 -3.74
N THR A 340 -10.88 14.32 -3.51
CA THR A 340 -9.81 14.47 -4.50
C THR A 340 -9.02 13.18 -4.61
N THR A 341 -8.77 12.74 -5.84
CA THR A 341 -7.93 11.57 -6.12
C THR A 341 -7.00 11.86 -7.29
N VAL A 342 -5.76 11.40 -7.20
CA VAL A 342 -4.86 11.31 -8.36
C VAL A 342 -5.21 10.01 -9.08
N THR A 343 -5.50 10.10 -10.38
CA THR A 343 -5.86 8.93 -11.20
C THR A 343 -4.84 8.77 -12.32
N SER A 344 -4.12 7.65 -12.33
CA SER A 344 -3.19 7.31 -13.40
C SER A 344 -3.94 6.78 -14.62
N THR A 345 -3.84 7.49 -15.73
CA THR A 345 -4.44 7.12 -17.02
C THR A 345 -3.38 6.64 -18.00
N THR A 346 -3.78 6.24 -19.20
CA THR A 346 -2.82 5.89 -20.26
C THR A 346 -2.03 7.10 -20.78
N ASP A 347 -2.53 8.31 -20.57
CA ASP A 347 -1.96 9.56 -21.10
C ASP A 347 -1.27 10.40 -20.02
N GLY A 348 -1.22 9.92 -18.77
CA GLY A 348 -0.65 10.65 -17.64
C GLY A 348 -1.53 10.59 -16.39
N ASP A 349 -1.03 11.19 -15.31
CA ASP A 349 -1.75 11.35 -14.06
C ASP A 349 -2.66 12.58 -14.14
N VAL A 350 -3.89 12.45 -13.64
CA VAL A 350 -4.84 13.58 -13.55
C VAL A 350 -5.39 13.74 -12.13
N LEU A 351 -5.74 14.97 -11.75
CA LEU A 351 -6.40 15.26 -10.48
C LEU A 351 -7.90 15.29 -10.66
N VAL A 352 -8.62 14.34 -10.06
CA VAL A 352 -10.07 14.24 -10.12
C VAL A 352 -10.69 14.83 -8.85
N TYR A 353 -11.55 15.84 -9.01
CA TYR A 353 -12.29 16.51 -7.94
C TYR A 353 -13.79 16.21 -8.04
N ALA A 354 -14.34 15.61 -6.99
CA ALA A 354 -15.74 15.21 -6.89
C ALA A 354 -16.44 15.81 -5.67
N ASN A 355 -17.78 15.88 -5.70
CA ASN A 355 -18.60 16.40 -4.60
C ASN A 355 -18.22 17.84 -4.17
N ASN A 356 -17.89 18.65 -5.19
CA ASN A 356 -17.19 19.91 -5.03
C ASN A 356 -18.01 20.99 -4.29
N ASN A 357 -17.37 21.61 -3.30
CA ASN A 357 -17.82 22.85 -2.68
C ASN A 357 -16.67 23.86 -2.55
N PHE A 358 -15.57 23.46 -1.91
CA PHE A 358 -14.31 24.16 -1.83
C PHE A 358 -13.21 23.20 -1.33
N THR A 359 -11.98 23.39 -1.79
CA THR A 359 -10.78 22.68 -1.32
C THR A 359 -9.54 23.52 -1.64
N GLY A 360 -8.34 22.96 -1.55
CA GLY A 360 -7.14 23.62 -2.02
C GLY A 360 -6.07 22.64 -2.46
N ILE A 361 -5.06 23.21 -3.12
CA ILE A 361 -3.76 22.61 -3.35
C ILE A 361 -2.79 23.40 -2.48
N ILE A 362 -2.32 22.79 -1.40
CA ILE A 362 -1.38 23.41 -0.46
C ILE A 362 0.02 22.96 -0.80
N PHE A 363 0.94 23.91 -0.99
CA PHE A 363 2.32 23.60 -1.34
C PHE A 363 3.11 23.30 -0.07
N ASP A 364 3.95 22.26 -0.11
CA ASP A 364 4.82 21.92 1.02
C ASP A 364 5.90 22.98 1.24
N ASN A 365 6.36 23.61 0.16
CA ASN A 365 7.27 24.76 0.17
C ASN A 365 6.71 25.87 -0.73
N THR A 366 7.00 27.12 -0.39
CA THR A 366 6.58 28.24 -1.24
C THR A 366 7.33 28.26 -2.58
N VAL A 367 6.64 28.71 -3.62
CA VAL A 367 7.17 28.84 -4.98
C VAL A 367 7.48 30.32 -5.26
N ASP A 368 8.72 30.58 -5.67
CA ASP A 368 9.14 31.90 -6.16
C ASP A 368 8.75 32.07 -7.63
N ALA A 369 7.63 32.76 -7.85
CA ALA A 369 7.08 33.15 -9.14
C ALA A 369 7.32 34.64 -9.47
N SER A 370 8.33 35.28 -8.86
CA SER A 370 8.63 36.72 -9.08
C SER A 370 8.86 37.07 -10.55
N GLY A 371 9.50 36.15 -11.30
CA GLY A 371 9.76 36.29 -12.72
C GLY A 371 8.65 35.79 -13.64
N LEU A 372 7.55 35.24 -13.09
CA LEU A 372 6.49 34.59 -13.85
C LEU A 372 5.27 35.52 -13.98
N THR A 373 4.46 35.26 -14.99
CA THR A 373 3.35 36.14 -15.39
C THR A 373 1.99 35.45 -15.40
N PHE A 374 1.95 34.13 -15.53
CA PHE A 374 0.70 33.37 -15.62
C PHE A 374 0.74 32.08 -14.80
N LEU A 375 -0.43 31.62 -14.37
CA LEU A 375 -0.72 30.23 -14.02
C LEU A 375 -1.43 29.60 -15.24
N HIS A 376 -0.89 28.49 -15.73
CA HIS A 376 -1.56 27.60 -16.67
C HIS A 376 -2.28 26.49 -15.91
N ILE A 377 -3.46 26.12 -16.38
CA ILE A 377 -4.22 24.97 -15.89
C ILE A 377 -5.11 24.41 -17.00
N ASP A 378 -5.09 23.09 -17.18
CA ASP A 378 -6.04 22.39 -18.03
C ASP A 378 -7.20 21.87 -17.20
N VAL A 379 -8.43 22.15 -17.62
CA VAL A 379 -9.66 21.77 -16.90
C VAL A 379 -10.57 20.95 -17.80
N TYR A 380 -11.01 19.79 -17.33
CA TYR A 380 -12.01 18.96 -18.00
C TYR A 380 -13.24 18.79 -17.09
N ILE A 381 -14.43 18.87 -17.69
CA ILE A 381 -15.70 18.64 -16.98
C ILE A 381 -16.55 17.60 -17.70
N GLN A 382 -17.27 16.80 -16.92
CA GLN A 382 -18.16 15.76 -17.43
C GLN A 382 -19.64 16.15 -17.38
N GLU A 383 -19.96 17.16 -16.60
CA GLU A 383 -21.30 17.67 -16.43
C GLU A 383 -21.30 19.18 -16.55
N ALA A 384 -22.42 19.74 -17.03
CA ALA A 384 -22.55 21.18 -17.12
C ALA A 384 -22.57 21.78 -15.71
N GLY A 385 -21.77 22.82 -15.50
CA GLY A 385 -21.72 23.59 -14.26
C GLY A 385 -21.49 25.07 -14.55
N THR A 386 -21.58 25.91 -13.52
CA THR A 386 -21.51 27.37 -13.69
C THR A 386 -20.07 27.86 -13.90
N GLU A 387 -19.15 27.51 -13.01
CA GLU A 387 -17.74 27.95 -13.05
C GLU A 387 -16.91 27.23 -11.97
N VAL A 388 -15.60 27.09 -12.19
CA VAL A 388 -14.65 26.65 -11.15
C VAL A 388 -13.84 27.87 -10.72
N GLY A 389 -14.01 28.31 -9.48
CA GLY A 389 -13.27 29.43 -8.92
C GLY A 389 -11.89 28.98 -8.46
N ILE A 390 -10.87 29.80 -8.72
CA ILE A 390 -9.50 29.60 -8.24
C ILE A 390 -8.96 30.89 -7.62
N GLN A 391 -8.31 30.74 -6.47
CA GLN A 391 -7.61 31.79 -5.75
C GLN A 391 -6.14 31.41 -5.63
N ILE A 392 -5.26 32.22 -6.21
CA ILE A 392 -3.81 32.03 -6.14
C ILE A 392 -3.31 32.81 -4.92
N ARG A 393 -2.64 32.12 -3.98
CA ARG A 393 -2.22 32.67 -2.68
C ARG A 393 -0.71 32.86 -2.59
N ASP A 394 -0.28 34.05 -2.19
CA ASP A 394 1.06 34.31 -1.66
C ASP A 394 0.99 34.45 -0.12
N ALA A 395 1.85 33.72 0.59
CA ALA A 395 1.88 33.65 2.05
C ALA A 395 2.81 34.69 2.71
N GLY A 396 3.14 35.77 2.00
CA GLY A 396 3.90 36.87 2.55
C GLY A 396 5.33 36.48 2.95
N ALA A 397 5.97 37.33 3.75
CA ALA A 397 7.34 37.14 4.20
C ALA A 397 7.46 36.07 5.30
N ASN A 398 6.38 35.82 6.06
CA ASN A 398 6.37 34.81 7.11
C ASN A 398 6.15 33.37 6.57
N GLN A 399 5.78 33.22 5.29
CA GLN A 399 5.52 31.95 4.60
C GLN A 399 4.44 31.08 5.28
N THR A 400 3.50 31.71 5.97
CA THR A 400 2.40 31.04 6.66
C THR A 400 1.10 31.53 6.05
N ILE A 401 0.25 30.62 5.57
CA ILE A 401 -1.06 31.02 5.02
C ILE A 401 -1.95 31.55 6.15
N GLU A 402 -2.35 32.80 6.05
CA GLU A 402 -3.24 33.47 6.99
C GLU A 402 -4.58 33.81 6.31
N THR A 403 -5.67 33.24 6.82
CA THR A 403 -7.01 33.40 6.23
C THR A 403 -8.00 33.93 7.24
N ASP A 404 -8.75 34.97 6.85
CA ASP A 404 -9.92 35.40 7.60
C ASP A 404 -11.01 34.32 7.50
N VAL A 405 -11.30 33.68 8.63
CA VAL A 405 -12.25 32.55 8.71
C VAL A 405 -13.69 32.91 8.36
N ASN A 406 -14.06 34.19 8.32
CA ASN A 406 -15.41 34.63 7.97
C ASN A 406 -15.57 34.97 6.49
N THR A 407 -14.47 35.37 5.82
CA THR A 407 -14.51 35.88 4.45
C THR A 407 -13.69 35.06 3.45
N GLY A 408 -12.78 34.21 3.92
CA GLY A 408 -11.82 33.49 3.09
C GLY A 408 -10.77 34.41 2.44
N LEU A 409 -10.67 35.67 2.88
CA LEU A 409 -9.69 36.63 2.36
C LEU A 409 -8.32 36.45 3.02
N PRO A 410 -7.23 36.77 2.33
CA PRO A 410 -5.92 36.87 2.96
C PRO A 410 -5.93 37.94 4.06
N ILE A 411 -5.20 37.69 5.14
CA ILE A 411 -4.94 38.66 6.21
C ILE A 411 -3.44 38.80 6.43
N GLY A 412 -3.02 39.78 7.24
CA GLY A 412 -1.61 40.01 7.51
C GLY A 412 -0.84 40.43 6.26
N ASP A 413 0.26 39.73 5.97
CA ASP A 413 1.09 39.95 4.80
C ASP A 413 0.70 39.10 3.59
N ASP A 414 -0.31 38.22 3.69
CA ASP A 414 -0.80 37.43 2.56
C ASP A 414 -1.46 38.31 1.47
N ARG A 415 -1.33 37.87 0.22
CA ARG A 415 -2.04 38.46 -0.93
C ARG A 415 -2.64 37.36 -1.80
N ASP A 416 -3.69 37.70 -2.53
CA ASP A 416 -4.31 36.78 -3.47
C ASP A 416 -4.70 37.45 -4.78
N VAL A 417 -4.95 36.62 -5.79
CA VAL A 417 -5.72 36.99 -6.97
C VAL A 417 -6.74 35.89 -7.21
N ARG A 418 -7.94 36.27 -7.67
CA ARG A 418 -9.06 35.35 -7.86
C ARG A 418 -9.53 35.38 -9.31
N PHE A 419 -9.89 34.21 -9.81
CA PHE A 419 -10.36 34.04 -11.17
C PHE A 419 -11.43 32.96 -11.23
N ASP A 420 -12.50 33.21 -11.98
CA ASP A 420 -13.54 32.22 -12.24
C ASP A 420 -13.31 31.60 -13.62
N MET A 421 -12.96 30.31 -13.64
CA MET A 421 -12.80 29.55 -14.88
C MET A 421 -14.18 29.26 -15.46
N THR A 422 -14.56 30.08 -16.44
CA THR A 422 -15.84 30.04 -17.15
C THR A 422 -15.67 29.54 -18.58
N GLY A 423 -16.78 29.20 -19.25
CA GLY A 423 -16.74 28.73 -20.65
C GLY A 423 -16.25 27.28 -20.80
N LEU A 424 -16.33 26.49 -19.74
CA LEU A 424 -16.01 25.06 -19.74
C LEU A 424 -16.99 24.29 -20.63
N ALA A 425 -16.46 23.47 -21.54
CA ALA A 425 -17.26 22.62 -22.42
C ALA A 425 -17.27 21.18 -21.91
N VAL A 426 -18.46 20.59 -21.81
CA VAL A 426 -18.61 19.20 -21.36
C VAL A 426 -17.88 18.24 -22.31
N GLY A 427 -17.09 17.35 -21.72
CA GLY A 427 -16.39 16.30 -22.44
C GLY A 427 -15.13 16.78 -23.18
N GLN A 428 -14.60 17.97 -22.87
CA GLN A 428 -13.42 18.54 -23.52
C GLN A 428 -12.52 19.24 -22.49
N TRP A 429 -11.21 19.27 -22.77
CA TRP A 429 -10.25 20.07 -22.01
C TRP A 429 -10.33 21.54 -22.43
N THR A 430 -10.31 22.43 -21.45
CA THR A 430 -10.16 23.87 -21.62
C THR A 430 -8.93 24.33 -20.85
N SER A 431 -7.95 24.89 -21.56
CA SER A 431 -6.76 25.50 -20.96
C SER A 431 -7.05 26.95 -20.54
N PHE A 432 -6.64 27.33 -19.33
CA PHE A 432 -6.72 28.69 -18.83
C PHE A 432 -5.33 29.26 -18.60
N GLU A 433 -5.16 30.53 -18.98
CA GLU A 433 -3.96 31.33 -18.76
C GLU A 433 -4.32 32.46 -17.79
N ILE A 434 -4.14 32.22 -16.49
CA ILE A 434 -4.59 33.12 -15.43
C ILE A 434 -3.46 34.08 -15.08
N ALA A 435 -3.67 35.37 -15.27
CA ALA A 435 -2.65 36.39 -15.02
C ALA A 435 -2.31 36.48 -13.52
N LEU A 436 -1.02 36.58 -13.21
CA LEU A 436 -0.52 36.86 -11.86
C LEU A 436 -0.48 38.38 -11.61
N ASP A 437 -1.66 39.00 -11.65
CA ASP A 437 -1.89 40.43 -11.57
C ASP A 437 -2.67 40.85 -10.31
N GLY A 438 -3.29 42.04 -10.31
CA GLY A 438 -4.06 42.52 -9.15
C GLY A 438 -3.21 42.64 -7.88
N ASP A 439 -3.73 42.13 -6.77
CA ASP A 439 -3.12 42.28 -5.45
C ASP A 439 -1.86 41.42 -5.26
N ILE A 440 -1.65 40.41 -6.11
CA ILE A 440 -0.43 39.57 -6.14
C ILE A 440 0.65 40.14 -7.08
N ALA A 441 0.34 41.14 -7.92
CA ALA A 441 1.22 41.61 -8.99
C ALA A 441 2.65 41.95 -8.53
N THR A 442 2.80 42.47 -7.31
CA THR A 442 4.10 42.85 -6.71
C THR A 442 4.58 41.90 -5.61
N GLN A 443 3.88 40.79 -5.36
CA GLN A 443 4.18 39.85 -4.28
C GLN A 443 3.91 38.42 -4.76
N LYS A 444 4.91 37.83 -5.42
CA LYS A 444 4.83 36.49 -6.04
C LYS A 444 5.99 35.58 -5.63
N ASN A 445 6.78 36.00 -4.65
CA ASN A 445 8.00 35.30 -4.28
C ASN A 445 7.75 34.17 -3.27
N ASN A 446 6.53 34.06 -2.73
CA ASN A 446 6.14 33.07 -1.75
C ASN A 446 4.74 32.51 -2.05
N LEU A 447 4.47 32.09 -3.30
CA LEU A 447 3.20 31.42 -3.62
C LEU A 447 3.09 30.13 -2.82
N ALA A 448 1.97 29.91 -2.14
CA ALA A 448 1.83 28.84 -1.14
C ALA A 448 0.61 27.95 -1.35
N ALA A 449 -0.40 28.42 -2.09
CA ALA A 449 -1.60 27.62 -2.33
C ALA A 449 -2.40 28.07 -3.56
N LEU A 450 -3.19 27.13 -4.06
CA LEU A 450 -4.32 27.37 -4.94
C LEU A 450 -5.60 26.96 -4.20
N ILE A 451 -6.50 27.89 -3.89
CA ILE A 451 -7.79 27.55 -3.27
C ILE A 451 -8.83 27.42 -4.36
N LEU A 452 -9.55 26.30 -4.36
CA LEU A 452 -10.54 25.93 -5.35
C LEU A 452 -11.92 26.07 -4.75
N THR A 453 -12.86 26.70 -5.47
CA THR A 453 -14.21 26.95 -4.96
C THR A 453 -15.28 26.71 -6.01
N GLY A 454 -16.38 26.08 -5.61
CA GLY A 454 -17.51 25.79 -6.49
C GLY A 454 -17.17 24.78 -7.59
N GLY A 455 -17.92 24.85 -8.68
CA GLY A 455 -17.77 23.99 -9.85
C GLY A 455 -18.62 22.71 -9.84
N PRO A 456 -18.86 22.12 -11.03
CA PRO A 456 -19.29 20.72 -11.13
C PRO A 456 -18.14 19.80 -10.70
N ASN A 457 -18.29 18.48 -10.81
CA ASN A 457 -17.11 17.61 -10.79
C ASN A 457 -16.16 18.00 -11.95
N PHE A 458 -14.87 18.16 -11.64
CA PHE A 458 -13.87 18.60 -12.61
C PHE A 458 -12.58 17.81 -12.46
N ILE A 459 -11.79 17.79 -13.52
CA ILE A 459 -10.49 17.15 -13.58
C ILE A 459 -9.47 18.21 -13.96
N PHE A 460 -8.34 18.23 -13.26
CA PHE A 460 -7.20 19.07 -13.61
C PHE A 460 -6.04 18.25 -14.14
N ASP A 461 -5.31 18.86 -15.05
CA ASP A 461 -3.97 18.47 -15.48
C ASP A 461 -3.15 19.74 -15.73
N ASN A 462 -1.83 19.60 -15.85
CA ASN A 462 -0.91 20.64 -16.27
C ASN A 462 -1.05 21.96 -15.49
N ILE A 463 -0.93 21.90 -14.17
CA ILE A 463 -0.92 23.06 -13.28
C ILE A 463 0.51 23.58 -13.14
N TYR A 464 0.82 24.73 -13.73
CA TYR A 464 2.16 25.32 -13.62
C TYR A 464 2.17 26.83 -13.81
N PHE A 465 3.06 27.52 -13.09
CA PHE A 465 3.32 28.94 -13.32
C PHE A 465 4.37 29.11 -14.43
N TYR A 466 4.26 30.14 -15.25
CA TYR A 466 5.24 30.39 -16.32
C TYR A 466 5.39 31.85 -16.74
N THR A 467 6.42 32.09 -17.55
CA THR A 467 6.63 33.32 -18.34
C THR A 467 6.81 32.98 -19.82
N GLU A 468 6.43 33.89 -20.71
CA GLU A 468 6.55 33.69 -22.17
C GLU A 468 7.99 33.62 -22.69
#